data_AF-A0A139BNF1-F1
#
_entry.id   AF-A0A139BNF1-F1
#
_cell.length_a   1.000
_cell.length_b   1.000
_cell.length_c   1.000
_cell.angle_alpha   90.00
_cell.angle_beta   90.00
_cell.angle_gamma   90.00
#
_symmetry.space_group_name_H-M   'P 1'
#
loop_
_entity.id
_entity.type
_entity.pdbx_description
1 polymer ?
#
loop_
_entity_poly.entity_id
_entity_poly.type
_entity_poly.pdbx_seq_one_letter_code
_entity_poly.pdbx_strand_id
1 'polypeptide(L)'
;MEDKKVGQNTKKQVVARGVKRSVSFSNPFNVREVVFYTTPAQLVYETSFNDCADSLRSLSAVLPTVAKNTSEMMAVNGAVDHLTNSAVAEIRKEVARIKKIAEDNGIQIERLSYSNSMRYPAKLTCSKASVYLQMILELDELMCLVHSAWFAGFIADDAKASLERQWRRKISGVSAEVQAIAARAFRATIKSRDSDTAKPAAVASDEKESDATVAPKPAKPNPAKPKPTKKVPAAIEPAHQSVEVAAAL
;
A
#
# COMPACT_ATOMS: atom_id res chain seq x y z
N MET A 1 80.70 45.75 5.06
CA MET A 1 81.03 44.38 4.62
C MET A 1 79.75 43.58 4.68
N GLU A 2 79.44 42.91 3.56
CA GLU A 2 78.47 41.80 3.45
C GLU A 2 76.98 42.13 3.62
N ASP A 3 76.04 41.58 2.86
CA ASP A 3 76.02 40.95 1.54
C ASP A 3 74.54 40.65 1.22
N LYS A 4 74.26 40.39 -0.06
CA LYS A 4 73.08 39.66 -0.63
C LYS A 4 71.69 40.33 -0.63
N LYS A 5 71.05 40.68 -1.76
CA LYS A 5 70.76 40.03 -3.07
C LYS A 5 69.42 39.28 -3.07
N VAL A 6 68.77 39.33 -4.24
CA VAL A 6 67.68 38.45 -4.74
C VAL A 6 66.29 38.84 -4.21
N GLY A 7 65.28 39.13 -5.03
CA GLY A 7 64.97 38.59 -6.35
C GLY A 7 63.62 37.88 -6.25
N GLN A 8 62.74 38.24 -7.17
CA GLN A 8 61.40 37.70 -7.47
C GLN A 8 61.11 36.27 -6.99
N ASN A 9 59.93 36.05 -6.41
CA ASN A 9 59.03 34.97 -6.88
C ASN A 9 57.63 35.05 -6.26
N THR A 10 56.69 35.65 -6.98
CA THR A 10 55.25 35.44 -6.82
C THR A 10 54.91 34.00 -7.20
N LYS A 11 54.85 33.10 -6.21
CA LYS A 11 54.27 31.78 -6.37
C LYS A 11 52.75 31.91 -6.46
N LYS A 12 52.21 31.92 -7.69
CA LYS A 12 50.80 31.63 -7.94
C LYS A 12 50.54 30.18 -7.55
N GLN A 13 49.89 29.98 -6.41
CA GLN A 13 49.43 28.68 -5.95
C GLN A 13 48.21 28.30 -6.81
N VAL A 14 48.44 27.55 -7.89
CA VAL A 14 47.36 26.89 -8.65
C VAL A 14 46.86 25.73 -7.78
N VAL A 15 45.83 25.99 -6.99
CA VAL A 15 45.09 24.95 -6.28
C VAL A 15 44.29 24.20 -7.33
N ALA A 16 44.83 23.08 -7.81
CA ALA A 16 44.08 22.12 -8.61
C ALA A 16 42.94 21.57 -7.75
N ARG A 17 41.75 22.18 -7.85
CA ARG A 17 40.50 21.60 -7.36
C ARG A 17 40.26 20.32 -8.14
N GLY A 18 40.63 19.18 -7.55
CA GLY A 18 40.26 17.87 -8.06
C GLY A 18 38.74 17.80 -8.19
N VAL A 19 38.25 17.72 -9.43
CA VAL A 19 36.84 17.48 -9.71
C VAL A 19 36.52 16.08 -9.18
N LYS A 20 35.87 16.00 -8.02
CA LYS A 20 35.33 14.74 -7.51
C LYS A 20 34.32 14.24 -8.55
N ARG A 21 34.69 13.25 -9.34
CA ARG A 21 33.75 12.56 -10.24
C ARG A 21 32.79 11.79 -9.35
N SER A 22 31.62 12.37 -9.07
CA SER A 22 30.52 11.62 -8.46
C SER A 22 29.97 10.69 -9.54
N VAL A 23 30.26 9.40 -9.43
CA VAL A 23 29.57 8.39 -10.23
C VAL A 23 28.12 8.36 -9.74
N SER A 24 27.18 8.76 -10.60
CA SER A 24 25.76 8.65 -10.31
C SER A 24 25.38 7.18 -10.15
N PHE A 25 24.62 6.85 -9.10
CA PHE A 25 24.22 5.47 -8.85
C PHE A 25 23.30 4.95 -9.96
N SER A 26 23.75 3.92 -10.68
CA SER A 26 22.97 3.29 -11.74
C SER A 26 21.99 2.28 -11.13
N ASN A 27 20.71 2.50 -11.38
CA ASN A 27 19.62 1.71 -10.82
C ASN A 27 19.01 0.84 -11.93
N PRO A 28 18.95 -0.49 -11.79
CA PRO A 28 18.28 -1.34 -12.77
C PRO A 28 16.78 -1.07 -12.78
N PHE A 29 16.19 -1.12 -13.96
CA PHE A 29 14.75 -1.09 -14.19
C PHE A 29 14.41 -1.85 -15.47
N ASN A 30 13.19 -2.36 -15.54
CA ASN A 30 12.58 -2.91 -16.75
C ASN A 30 11.38 -2.02 -17.12
N VAL A 31 11.15 -1.77 -18.41
CA VAL A 31 9.94 -1.07 -18.87
C VAL A 31 9.02 -2.11 -19.51
N ARG A 32 7.78 -2.16 -19.03
CA ARG A 32 6.72 -3.00 -19.57
C ARG A 32 5.61 -2.14 -20.10
N GLU A 33 5.34 -2.25 -21.40
CA GLU A 33 4.17 -1.65 -22.01
C GLU A 33 2.91 -2.39 -21.57
N VAL A 34 1.94 -1.66 -21.04
CA VAL A 34 0.63 -2.19 -20.65
C VAL A 34 -0.49 -1.38 -21.27
N VAL A 35 -1.63 -2.03 -21.52
CA VAL A 35 -2.85 -1.37 -22.02
C VAL A 35 -3.90 -1.48 -20.93
N PHE A 36 -4.53 -0.36 -20.59
CA PHE A 36 -5.72 -0.35 -19.73
C PHE A 36 -6.93 0.11 -20.53
N TYR A 37 -7.98 -0.68 -20.50
CA TYR A 37 -9.22 -0.42 -21.22
C TYR A 37 -10.19 0.44 -20.40
N THR A 38 -10.26 0.19 -19.09
CA THR A 38 -11.29 0.77 -18.22
C THR A 38 -10.77 2.00 -17.46
N THR A 39 -11.65 2.99 -17.29
CA THR A 39 -11.34 4.22 -16.53
C THR A 39 -10.89 3.94 -15.09
N PRO A 40 -11.48 3.00 -14.32
CA PRO A 40 -11.02 2.71 -12.98
C PRO A 40 -9.55 2.24 -12.92
N ALA A 41 -9.11 1.41 -13.86
CA ALA A 41 -7.72 0.93 -13.91
C ALA A 41 -6.75 2.05 -14.35
N GLN A 42 -7.14 2.83 -15.36
CA GLN A 42 -6.38 3.99 -15.83
C GLN A 42 -6.14 4.99 -14.68
N LEU A 43 -7.20 5.34 -13.93
CA LEU A 43 -7.09 6.26 -12.79
C LEU A 43 -6.17 5.73 -11.70
N VAL A 44 -6.25 4.44 -11.34
CA VAL A 44 -5.37 3.86 -10.32
C VAL A 44 -3.91 3.92 -10.77
N TYR A 45 -3.65 3.60 -12.04
CA TYR A 45 -2.31 3.67 -12.60
C TYR A 45 -1.76 5.10 -12.55
N GLU A 46 -2.48 6.07 -13.12
CA GLU A 46 -2.03 7.46 -13.19
C GLU A 46 -1.81 8.10 -11.82
N THR A 47 -2.69 7.80 -10.85
CA THR A 47 -2.67 8.47 -9.55
C THR A 47 -1.71 7.84 -8.54
N SER A 48 -1.41 6.55 -8.67
CA SER A 48 -0.78 5.82 -7.55
C SER A 48 0.33 4.85 -7.92
N PHE A 49 0.51 4.49 -9.20
CA PHE A 49 1.49 3.49 -9.60
C PHE A 49 2.92 3.94 -9.31
N ASN A 50 3.31 5.13 -9.75
CA ASN A 50 4.68 5.62 -9.62
C ASN A 50 5.10 5.75 -8.14
N ASP A 51 4.28 6.41 -7.31
CA ASP A 51 4.57 6.61 -5.89
C ASP A 51 4.62 5.28 -5.11
N CYS A 52 3.75 4.33 -5.46
CA CYS A 52 3.78 2.98 -4.90
C CYS A 52 5.06 2.24 -5.30
N ALA A 53 5.40 2.26 -6.60
CA ALA A 53 6.60 1.60 -7.13
C ALA A 53 7.88 2.15 -6.49
N ASP A 54 7.96 3.45 -6.28
CA ASP A 54 9.09 4.09 -5.59
C ASP A 54 9.15 3.74 -4.10
N SER A 55 8.00 3.63 -3.43
CA SER A 55 7.92 3.15 -2.04
C SER A 55 8.34 1.69 -1.92
N LEU A 56 7.89 0.83 -2.83
CA LEU A 56 8.27 -0.59 -2.89
C LEU A 56 9.76 -0.77 -3.19
N ARG A 57 10.33 0.07 -4.07
CA ARG A 57 11.78 0.10 -4.34
C ARG A 57 12.53 0.50 -3.07
N SER A 58 12.09 1.58 -2.41
CA SER A 58 12.69 2.05 -1.17
C SER A 58 12.71 0.96 -0.10
N LEU A 59 11.60 0.24 0.08
CA LEU A 59 11.50 -0.90 0.99
C LEU A 59 12.39 -2.08 0.60
N SER A 60 12.53 -2.38 -0.69
CA SER A 60 13.25 -3.58 -1.17
C SER A 60 14.75 -3.37 -1.32
N ALA A 61 15.20 -2.15 -1.64
CA ALA A 61 16.59 -1.86 -1.99
C ALA A 61 17.26 -0.89 -1.01
N VAL A 62 16.54 0.07 -0.44
CA VAL A 62 17.12 1.10 0.44
C VAL A 62 17.04 0.67 1.89
N LEU A 63 15.86 0.22 2.36
CA LEU A 63 15.68 -0.21 3.75
C LEU A 63 16.72 -1.25 4.21
N PRO A 64 17.08 -2.29 3.43
CA PRO A 64 18.11 -3.26 3.83
C PRO A 64 19.51 -2.68 4.02
N THR A 65 19.81 -1.54 3.40
CA THR A 65 21.12 -0.89 3.52
C THR A 65 21.22 0.05 4.72
N VAL A 66 20.08 0.55 5.21
CA VAL A 66 20.04 1.51 6.33
C VAL A 66 19.53 0.88 7.63
N ALA A 67 18.79 -0.22 7.55
CA ALA A 67 18.25 -0.91 8.71
C ALA A 67 19.35 -1.73 9.42
N LYS A 68 19.48 -1.54 10.73
CA LYS A 68 20.38 -2.34 11.58
C LYS A 68 19.75 -3.66 12.01
N ASN A 69 18.42 -3.69 12.12
CA ASN A 69 17.67 -4.85 12.60
C ASN A 69 17.08 -5.65 11.43
N THR A 70 17.71 -6.79 11.13
CA THR A 70 17.28 -7.73 10.08
C THR A 70 15.87 -8.29 10.34
N SER A 71 15.49 -8.52 11.60
CA SER A 71 14.18 -9.08 11.95
C SER A 71 13.05 -8.09 11.64
N GLU A 72 13.22 -6.81 11.99
CA GLU A 72 12.26 -5.76 11.66
C GLU A 72 12.11 -5.58 10.14
N MET A 73 13.21 -5.64 9.39
CA MET A 73 13.18 -5.58 7.93
C MET A 73 12.39 -6.76 7.33
N MET A 74 12.60 -7.98 7.83
CA MET A 74 11.83 -9.15 7.40
C MET A 74 10.34 -8.99 7.71
N ALA A 75 9.99 -8.46 8.88
CA ALA A 75 8.61 -8.19 9.25
C ALA A 75 7.95 -7.15 8.31
N VAL A 76 8.66 -6.07 7.96
CA VAL A 76 8.18 -5.06 7.00
C VAL A 76 7.95 -5.67 5.62
N ASN A 77 8.90 -6.47 5.12
CA ASN A 77 8.74 -7.16 3.83
C ASN A 77 7.56 -8.13 3.84
N GLY A 78 7.42 -8.92 4.91
CA GLY A 78 6.30 -9.85 5.08
C GLY A 78 4.95 -9.15 5.15
N ALA A 79 4.87 -7.98 5.81
CA ALA A 79 3.65 -7.18 5.86
C ALA A 79 3.23 -6.67 4.47
N VAL A 80 4.18 -6.19 3.67
CA VAL A 80 3.91 -5.76 2.29
C VAL A 80 3.47 -6.94 1.43
N ASP A 81 4.18 -8.07 1.51
CA ASP A 81 3.84 -9.26 0.73
C ASP A 81 2.45 -9.80 1.07
N HIS A 82 2.12 -9.85 2.36
CA HIS A 82 0.78 -10.24 2.81
C HIS A 82 -0.29 -9.29 2.26
N LEU A 83 -0.08 -7.97 2.38
CA LEU A 83 -1.01 -6.96 1.87
C LEU A 83 -1.26 -7.12 0.37
N THR A 84 -0.19 -7.22 -0.43
CA THR A 84 -0.33 -7.32 -1.89
C THR A 84 -0.93 -8.65 -2.32
N ASN A 85 -0.50 -9.77 -1.72
CA ASN A 85 -1.00 -11.09 -2.08
C ASN A 85 -2.46 -11.28 -1.67
N SER A 86 -2.86 -10.73 -0.52
CA SER A 86 -4.26 -10.74 -0.07
C SER A 86 -5.15 -9.98 -1.07
N ALA A 87 -4.76 -8.76 -1.47
CA ALA A 87 -5.52 -7.99 -2.44
C ALA A 87 -5.63 -8.67 -3.82
N VAL A 88 -4.55 -9.31 -4.30
CA VAL A 88 -4.57 -10.11 -5.54
C VAL A 88 -5.48 -11.33 -5.40
N ALA A 89 -5.46 -12.02 -4.26
CA ALA A 89 -6.32 -13.18 -4.04
C ALA A 89 -7.81 -12.77 -4.03
N GLU A 90 -8.12 -11.65 -3.39
CA GLU A 90 -9.50 -11.14 -3.33
C GLU A 90 -10.02 -10.72 -4.71
N ILE A 91 -9.22 -10.04 -5.52
CA ILE A 91 -9.67 -9.62 -6.86
C ILE A 91 -9.90 -10.82 -7.78
N ARG A 92 -9.02 -11.83 -7.72
CA ARG A 92 -9.18 -13.08 -8.48
C ARG A 92 -10.38 -13.89 -8.02
N LYS A 93 -10.65 -13.91 -6.71
CA LYS A 93 -11.86 -14.53 -6.17
C LYS A 93 -13.12 -13.86 -6.72
N GLU A 94 -13.11 -12.54 -6.85
CA GLU A 94 -14.25 -11.81 -7.41
C GLU A 94 -14.41 -12.04 -8.92
N VAL A 95 -13.32 -12.04 -9.67
CA VAL A 95 -13.31 -12.43 -11.10
C VAL A 95 -13.95 -13.81 -11.27
N ALA A 96 -13.52 -14.79 -10.47
CA ALA A 96 -14.06 -16.14 -10.51
C ALA A 96 -15.55 -16.17 -10.12
N ARG A 97 -15.97 -15.37 -9.13
CA ARG A 97 -17.36 -15.26 -8.71
C ARG A 97 -18.25 -14.75 -9.85
N ILE A 98 -17.85 -13.67 -10.53
CA ILE A 98 -18.64 -13.10 -11.64
C ILE A 98 -18.69 -14.05 -12.83
N LYS A 99 -17.55 -14.66 -13.22
CA LYS A 99 -17.51 -15.65 -14.30
C LYS A 99 -18.44 -16.84 -14.02
N LYS A 100 -18.35 -17.42 -12.82
CA LYS A 100 -19.21 -18.55 -12.42
C LYS A 100 -20.69 -18.17 -12.48
N ILE A 101 -21.06 -17.00 -11.97
CA ILE A 101 -22.46 -16.56 -12.00
C ILE A 101 -22.94 -16.37 -13.45
N ALA A 102 -22.12 -15.83 -14.34
CA ALA A 102 -22.48 -15.71 -15.75
C ALA A 102 -22.68 -17.09 -16.40
N GLU A 103 -21.76 -18.05 -16.15
CA GLU A 103 -21.85 -19.43 -16.64
C GLU A 103 -23.11 -20.14 -16.13
N ASP A 104 -23.40 -20.06 -14.83
CA ASP A 104 -24.57 -20.69 -14.20
C ASP A 104 -25.90 -20.16 -14.77
N ASN A 105 -25.90 -18.93 -15.32
CA ASN A 105 -27.08 -18.30 -15.94
C ASN A 105 -27.07 -18.35 -17.48
N GLY A 106 -26.11 -19.08 -18.09
CA GLY A 106 -26.00 -19.22 -19.54
C GLY A 106 -25.63 -17.93 -20.27
N ILE A 107 -25.03 -16.97 -19.58
CA ILE A 107 -24.68 -15.66 -20.11
C ILE A 107 -23.32 -15.74 -20.79
N GLN A 108 -23.28 -15.43 -22.08
CA GLN A 108 -22.03 -15.28 -22.81
C GLN A 108 -21.43 -13.92 -22.49
N ILE A 109 -20.32 -13.91 -21.74
CA ILE A 109 -19.54 -12.70 -21.51
C ILE A 109 -18.79 -12.37 -22.80
N GLU A 110 -19.31 -11.42 -23.57
CA GLU A 110 -18.63 -10.91 -24.74
C GLU A 110 -17.55 -9.89 -24.39
N ARG A 111 -16.54 -9.78 -25.25
CA ARG A 111 -15.48 -8.78 -25.11
C ARG A 111 -15.98 -7.44 -25.61
N LEU A 112 -16.05 -6.46 -24.71
CA LEU A 112 -16.44 -5.10 -25.06
C LEU A 112 -15.30 -4.31 -25.72
N SER A 113 -15.68 -3.37 -26.57
CA SER A 113 -14.79 -2.35 -27.12
C SER A 113 -14.86 -1.06 -26.28
N TYR A 114 -13.71 -0.42 -26.09
CA TYR A 114 -13.58 0.79 -25.27
C TYR A 114 -13.15 1.98 -26.12
N SER A 115 -13.84 3.11 -25.95
CA SER A 115 -13.58 4.32 -26.72
C SER A 115 -12.21 4.94 -26.46
N ASN A 116 -11.71 4.82 -25.23
CA ASN A 116 -10.47 5.45 -24.81
C ASN A 116 -9.56 4.46 -24.05
N SER A 117 -8.98 3.53 -24.79
CA SER A 117 -7.97 2.60 -24.25
C SER A 117 -6.60 3.28 -24.24
N MET A 118 -5.91 3.25 -23.11
CA MET A 118 -4.64 3.96 -22.92
C MET A 118 -3.46 2.98 -22.79
N ARG A 119 -2.33 3.35 -23.38
CA ARG A 119 -1.05 2.62 -23.29
C ARG A 119 -0.14 3.34 -22.32
N TYR A 120 0.48 2.58 -21.41
CA TYR A 120 1.42 3.14 -20.44
C TYR A 120 2.75 2.38 -20.41
N PRO A 121 3.89 3.10 -20.41
CA PRO A 121 5.20 2.52 -20.15
C PRO A 121 5.41 2.36 -18.64
N ALA A 122 5.14 1.16 -18.11
CA ALA A 122 5.33 0.90 -16.68
C ALA A 122 6.80 0.60 -16.36
N LYS A 123 7.45 1.53 -15.64
CA LYS A 123 8.83 1.38 -15.17
C LYS A 123 8.89 0.52 -13.90
N LEU A 124 9.28 -0.73 -14.06
CA LEU A 124 9.45 -1.71 -12.99
C LEU A 124 10.85 -1.62 -12.39
N THR A 125 10.93 -1.15 -11.15
CA THR A 125 12.18 -0.94 -10.42
C THR A 125 12.52 -2.05 -9.43
N CYS A 126 11.53 -2.87 -9.04
CA CYS A 126 11.69 -4.03 -8.17
C CYS A 126 10.60 -5.09 -8.44
N SER A 127 10.79 -6.31 -7.96
CA SER A 127 9.82 -7.41 -8.13
C SER A 127 8.44 -7.07 -7.54
N LYS A 128 8.41 -6.44 -6.35
CA LYS A 128 7.15 -6.05 -5.70
C LYS A 128 6.35 -5.03 -6.52
N ALA A 129 7.03 -4.12 -7.24
CA ALA A 129 6.35 -3.18 -8.15
C ALA A 129 5.64 -3.91 -9.31
N SER A 130 6.20 -5.05 -9.76
CA SER A 130 5.54 -5.90 -10.76
C SER A 130 4.27 -6.55 -10.22
N VAL A 131 4.26 -6.95 -8.94
CA VAL A 131 3.05 -7.49 -8.29
C VAL A 131 1.97 -6.42 -8.18
N TYR A 132 2.34 -5.18 -7.83
CA TYR A 132 1.39 -4.08 -7.80
C TYR A 132 0.84 -3.75 -9.21
N LEU A 133 1.69 -3.74 -10.24
CA LEU A 133 1.22 -3.59 -11.63
C LEU A 133 0.23 -4.70 -12.02
N GLN A 134 0.53 -5.96 -11.66
CA GLN A 134 -0.37 -7.08 -11.92
C GLN A 134 -1.73 -6.88 -11.25
N MET A 135 -1.77 -6.33 -10.03
CA MET A 135 -3.01 -6.02 -9.34
C MET A 135 -3.88 -5.00 -10.10
N ILE A 136 -3.26 -4.00 -10.75
CA ILE A 136 -3.98 -3.03 -11.58
C ILE A 136 -4.49 -3.68 -12.88
N LEU A 137 -3.72 -4.61 -13.48
CA LEU A 137 -4.17 -5.37 -14.65
C LEU A 137 -5.36 -6.27 -14.32
N GLU A 138 -5.35 -6.92 -13.16
CA GLU A 138 -6.47 -7.75 -12.69
C GLU A 138 -7.70 -6.90 -12.36
N LEU A 139 -7.51 -5.65 -11.92
CA LEU A 139 -8.59 -4.67 -11.79
C LEU A 139 -9.20 -4.36 -13.14
N ASP A 140 -8.39 -4.13 -14.16
CA ASP A 140 -8.89 -3.86 -15.52
C ASP A 140 -9.67 -5.05 -16.08
N GLU A 141 -9.19 -6.28 -15.87
CA GLU A 141 -9.92 -7.50 -16.24
C GLU A 141 -11.26 -7.60 -15.49
N LEU A 142 -11.26 -7.39 -14.17
CA LEU A 142 -12.48 -7.42 -13.37
C LEU A 142 -13.49 -6.38 -13.87
N MET A 143 -13.04 -5.15 -14.16
CA MET A 143 -13.93 -4.10 -14.67
C MET A 143 -14.48 -4.46 -16.06
N CYS A 144 -13.68 -5.09 -16.92
CA CYS A 144 -14.18 -5.60 -18.20
C CYS A 144 -15.30 -6.62 -18.02
N LEU A 145 -15.16 -7.56 -17.09
CA LEU A 145 -16.19 -8.55 -16.78
C LEU A 145 -17.45 -7.91 -16.19
N VAL A 146 -17.29 -6.94 -15.29
CA VAL A 146 -18.41 -6.18 -14.71
C VAL A 146 -19.17 -5.45 -15.80
N HIS A 147 -18.47 -4.79 -16.74
CA HIS A 147 -19.11 -4.12 -17.86
C HIS A 147 -19.84 -5.10 -18.77
N SER A 148 -19.21 -6.22 -19.16
CA SER A 148 -19.87 -7.22 -20.00
C SER A 148 -21.13 -7.79 -19.33
N ALA A 149 -21.07 -8.09 -18.03
CA ALA A 149 -22.22 -8.57 -17.27
C ALA A 149 -23.32 -7.49 -17.09
N TRP A 150 -22.94 -6.21 -17.03
CA TRP A 150 -23.88 -5.09 -17.05
C TRP A 150 -24.56 -4.94 -18.42
N PHE A 151 -23.81 -5.02 -19.53
CA PHE A 151 -24.38 -5.00 -20.89
C PHE A 151 -25.30 -6.19 -21.17
N ALA A 152 -25.02 -7.35 -20.57
CA ALA A 152 -25.91 -8.52 -20.63
C ALA A 152 -27.17 -8.39 -19.77
N GLY A 153 -27.34 -7.30 -19.03
CA GLY A 153 -28.52 -7.05 -18.16
C GLY A 153 -28.50 -7.80 -16.83
N PHE A 154 -27.38 -8.43 -16.47
CA PHE A 154 -27.27 -9.23 -15.24
C PHE A 154 -26.85 -8.42 -14.01
N ILE A 155 -26.06 -7.37 -14.24
CA ILE A 155 -25.69 -6.40 -13.20
C ILE A 155 -26.52 -5.14 -13.42
N ALA A 156 -27.16 -4.63 -12.37
CA ALA A 156 -27.88 -3.35 -12.41
C ALA A 156 -26.91 -2.15 -12.37
N ASP A 157 -27.37 -0.98 -12.81
CA ASP A 157 -26.56 0.25 -12.90
C ASP A 157 -25.90 0.64 -11.56
N ASP A 158 -26.64 0.50 -10.47
CA ASP A 158 -26.20 0.81 -9.11
C ASP A 158 -25.12 -0.18 -8.64
N ALA A 159 -25.31 -1.47 -8.90
CA ALA A 159 -24.36 -2.53 -8.60
C ALA A 159 -23.07 -2.35 -9.41
N LYS A 160 -23.16 -1.98 -10.69
CA LYS A 160 -21.99 -1.66 -11.54
C LYS A 160 -21.19 -0.52 -10.93
N ALA A 161 -21.84 0.61 -10.63
CA ALA A 161 -21.17 1.78 -10.06
C ALA A 161 -20.58 1.49 -8.66
N SER A 162 -21.24 0.64 -7.88
CA SER A 162 -20.75 0.19 -6.57
C SER A 162 -19.47 -0.64 -6.69
N LEU A 163 -19.45 -1.65 -7.58
CA LEU A 163 -18.30 -2.51 -7.82
C LEU A 163 -17.09 -1.71 -8.32
N GLU A 164 -17.28 -0.80 -9.26
CA GLU A 164 -16.20 0.07 -9.75
C GLU A 164 -15.56 0.88 -8.61
N ARG A 165 -16.39 1.52 -7.77
CA ARG A 165 -15.91 2.32 -6.64
C ARG A 165 -15.20 1.47 -5.60
N GLN A 166 -15.78 0.32 -5.24
CA GLN A 166 -15.23 -0.60 -4.25
C GLN A 166 -13.83 -1.06 -4.66
N TRP A 167 -13.70 -1.63 -5.85
CA TRP A 167 -12.43 -2.22 -6.30
C TRP A 167 -11.38 -1.17 -6.62
N ARG A 168 -11.76 -0.03 -7.21
CA ARG A 168 -10.84 1.10 -7.40
C ARG A 168 -10.27 1.59 -6.07
N ARG A 169 -11.13 1.82 -5.06
CA ARG A 169 -10.71 2.27 -3.74
C ARG A 169 -9.83 1.25 -3.03
N LYS A 170 -10.15 -0.04 -3.17
CA LYS A 170 -9.37 -1.13 -2.58
C LYS A 170 -7.94 -1.15 -3.13
N ILE A 171 -7.76 -1.10 -4.46
CA ILE A 171 -6.43 -1.11 -5.07
C ILE A 171 -5.65 0.19 -4.81
N SER A 172 -6.34 1.33 -4.78
CA SER A 172 -5.72 2.61 -4.38
C SER A 172 -5.28 2.58 -2.91
N GLY A 173 -6.09 1.97 -2.04
CA GLY A 173 -5.80 1.80 -0.62
C GLY A 173 -4.54 0.99 -0.37
N VAL A 174 -4.28 -0.05 -1.17
CA VAL A 174 -3.03 -0.83 -1.10
C VAL A 174 -1.81 0.07 -1.32
N SER A 175 -1.84 0.99 -2.31
CA SER A 175 -0.73 1.94 -2.52
C SER A 175 -0.54 2.84 -1.31
N ALA A 176 -1.63 3.43 -0.78
CA ALA A 176 -1.55 4.29 0.39
C ALA A 176 -1.00 3.55 1.63
N GLU A 177 -1.37 2.29 1.82
CA GLU A 177 -0.86 1.46 2.91
C GLU A 177 0.61 1.11 2.74
N VAL A 178 1.06 0.78 1.52
CA VAL A 178 2.48 0.56 1.20
C VAL A 178 3.31 1.81 1.50
N GLN A 179 2.83 2.99 1.07
CA GLN A 179 3.48 4.27 1.37
C GLN A 179 3.54 4.51 2.89
N ALA A 180 2.47 4.21 3.62
CA ALA A 180 2.44 4.34 5.08
C ALA A 180 3.41 3.37 5.77
N ILE A 181 3.52 2.13 5.29
CA ILE A 181 4.51 1.14 5.76
C ILE A 181 5.92 1.66 5.53
N ALA A 182 6.22 2.16 4.32
CA ALA A 182 7.52 2.74 3.99
C ALA A 182 7.85 3.92 4.93
N ALA A 183 6.95 4.88 5.07
CA ALA A 183 7.15 6.03 5.95
C ALA A 183 7.35 5.64 7.42
N ARG A 184 6.69 4.59 7.92
CA ARG A 184 6.92 4.07 9.28
C ARG A 184 8.29 3.39 9.40
N ALA A 185 8.66 2.55 8.43
CA ALA A 185 9.94 1.84 8.44
C ALA A 185 11.13 2.81 8.44
N PHE A 186 11.13 3.82 7.56
CA PHE A 186 12.22 4.81 7.52
C PHE A 186 12.27 5.72 8.74
N ARG A 187 11.13 6.07 9.35
CA ARG A 187 11.14 6.80 10.63
C ARG A 187 11.75 5.98 11.76
N ALA A 188 11.50 4.67 11.80
CA ALA A 188 12.10 3.78 12.79
C ALA A 188 13.63 3.66 12.62
N THR A 189 14.14 3.64 11.38
CA THR A 189 15.59 3.59 11.13
C THR A 189 16.29 4.90 11.47
N ILE A 190 15.66 6.05 11.21
CA ILE A 190 16.21 7.36 11.62
C ILE A 190 16.26 7.45 13.14
N LYS A 191 15.18 7.07 13.84
CA LYS A 191 15.14 7.11 15.30
C LYS A 191 16.20 6.24 15.96
N SER A 192 16.44 5.02 15.45
CA SER A 192 17.47 4.12 15.97
C SER A 192 18.90 4.60 15.65
N ARG A 193 19.08 5.37 14.58
CA ARG A 193 20.35 6.04 14.29
C ARG A 193 20.61 7.17 15.27
N ASP A 194 19.61 8.01 15.53
CA ASP A 194 19.75 9.16 16.43
C ASP A 194 20.00 8.74 17.89
N SER A 195 19.35 7.66 18.34
CA SER A 195 19.58 7.10 19.69
C SER A 195 20.98 6.53 19.88
N ASP A 196 21.58 5.97 18.83
CA ASP A 196 22.97 5.46 18.89
C ASP A 196 23.99 6.60 18.87
N THR A 197 23.70 7.73 18.21
CA THR A 197 24.56 8.92 18.24
C THR A 197 24.43 9.74 19.53
N ALA A 198 23.33 9.59 20.28
CA ALA A 198 23.09 10.28 21.55
C ALA A 198 23.78 9.64 22.77
N LYS A 199 24.61 8.59 22.57
CA LYS A 199 25.33 7.93 23.66
C LYS A 199 26.84 8.22 23.60
N PRO A 200 27.33 9.27 24.26
CA PRO A 200 28.67 9.28 24.84
C PRO A 200 28.63 9.41 26.38
N ALA A 201 29.48 8.61 27.03
CA ALA A 201 29.97 8.72 28.42
C ALA A 201 28.95 8.67 29.58
N ALA A 202 28.77 7.49 30.16
CA ALA A 202 28.59 7.34 31.60
C ALA A 202 29.21 5.99 32.04
N VAL A 203 30.45 6.06 32.50
CA VAL A 203 31.08 5.06 33.37
C VAL A 203 31.36 5.73 34.71
N ALA A 204 31.05 4.99 35.78
CA ALA A 204 31.19 5.29 37.21
C ALA A 204 30.21 6.35 37.74
N SER A 205 29.51 6.19 38.85
CA SER A 205 29.51 5.19 39.94
C SER A 205 28.36 5.61 40.88
N ASP A 206 27.59 4.69 41.44
CA ASP A 206 27.55 4.40 42.89
C ASP A 206 26.44 3.39 43.23
N GLU A 207 26.72 2.58 44.25
CA GLU A 207 25.87 1.55 44.83
C GLU A 207 24.90 2.12 45.89
N LYS A 208 23.95 1.25 46.32
CA LYS A 208 22.98 1.34 47.43
C LYS A 208 21.65 2.05 47.11
N GLU A 209 20.49 1.58 47.56
CA GLU A 209 20.13 0.58 48.57
C GLU A 209 18.71 0.09 48.26
N SER A 210 18.48 -1.21 48.45
CA SER A 210 17.15 -1.83 48.44
C SER A 210 16.47 -1.61 49.79
N ASP A 211 15.23 -1.12 49.79
CA ASP A 211 14.30 -1.39 50.89
C ASP A 211 12.89 -1.70 50.35
N ALA A 212 12.38 -2.85 50.76
CA ALA A 212 10.97 -3.21 50.76
C ALA A 212 10.62 -3.35 52.24
N THR A 213 9.44 -2.96 52.74
CA THR A 213 8.19 -3.73 52.56
C THR A 213 7.03 -3.09 53.37
N VAL A 214 5.79 -3.35 52.93
CA VAL A 214 4.50 -3.51 53.69
C VAL A 214 3.50 -2.33 53.79
N ALA A 215 2.27 -2.64 53.31
CA ALA A 215 0.96 -1.94 53.33
C ALA A 215 0.25 -2.00 54.73
N PRO A 216 -1.09 -1.84 55.01
CA PRO A 216 -2.30 -1.62 54.16
C PRO A 216 -3.52 -0.77 54.70
N LYS A 217 -4.43 -0.36 53.77
CA LYS A 217 -5.93 -0.18 53.81
C LYS A 217 -6.63 0.78 54.83
N PRO A 218 -7.94 1.19 54.69
CA PRO A 218 -9.10 0.67 53.90
C PRO A 218 -9.97 1.71 53.09
N ALA A 219 -10.56 1.33 51.93
CA ALA A 219 -12.00 1.04 51.61
C ALA A 219 -13.05 2.22 51.71
N LYS A 220 -13.50 2.80 50.57
CA LYS A 220 -14.83 2.71 49.87
C LYS A 220 -16.02 3.48 50.55
N PRO A 221 -17.09 3.98 49.86
CA PRO A 221 -17.70 3.49 48.61
C PRO A 221 -18.27 4.54 47.61
N ASN A 222 -18.76 3.98 46.49
CA ASN A 222 -19.45 4.56 45.32
C ASN A 222 -20.94 4.89 45.61
N PRO A 223 -21.65 5.60 44.72
CA PRO A 223 -22.68 4.92 43.90
C PRO A 223 -22.70 5.41 42.43
N ALA A 224 -22.57 4.53 41.43
CA ALA A 224 -23.64 3.78 40.73
C ALA A 224 -24.59 4.70 39.90
N LYS A 225 -24.46 4.75 38.56
CA LYS A 225 -25.04 3.88 37.48
C LYS A 225 -26.03 4.75 36.63
N PRO A 226 -26.50 4.37 35.40
CA PRO A 226 -26.46 3.06 34.74
C PRO A 226 -26.11 3.03 33.23
N LYS A 227 -25.78 1.83 32.73
CA LYS A 227 -25.89 1.38 31.32
C LYS A 227 -27.35 1.09 30.96
N PRO A 228 -27.67 0.96 29.66
CA PRO A 228 -28.55 -0.13 29.24
C PRO A 228 -27.96 -1.01 28.13
N THR A 229 -28.36 -2.27 28.20
CA THR A 229 -28.07 -3.43 27.35
C THR A 229 -29.09 -3.62 26.23
N LYS A 230 -28.66 -4.32 25.18
CA LYS A 230 -29.42 -4.92 24.05
C LYS A 230 -30.82 -5.45 24.39
N LYS A 231 -31.75 -5.35 23.42
CA LYS A 231 -32.62 -6.45 22.96
C LYS A 231 -33.37 -6.10 21.65
N VAL A 232 -33.40 -7.07 20.73
CA VAL A 232 -34.36 -7.25 19.62
C VAL A 232 -35.41 -8.27 20.12
N PRO A 233 -36.73 -8.11 19.85
CA PRO A 233 -37.48 -8.88 18.82
C PRO A 233 -38.65 -8.02 18.22
N ALA A 234 -39.51 -8.37 17.26
CA ALA A 234 -39.76 -9.48 16.33
C ALA A 234 -40.80 -8.98 15.27
N ALA A 235 -40.92 -9.75 14.20
CA ALA A 235 -41.96 -9.85 13.16
C ALA A 235 -43.31 -9.08 13.28
N ILE A 236 -43.75 -8.54 12.13
CA ILE A 236 -45.16 -8.51 11.71
C ILE A 236 -45.22 -8.80 10.19
N GLU A 237 -45.73 -9.98 9.85
CA GLU A 237 -46.61 -10.23 8.70
C GLU A 237 -47.90 -10.84 9.32
N PRO A 238 -49.11 -10.60 8.77
CA PRO A 238 -49.57 -11.52 7.72
C PRO A 238 -50.53 -10.93 6.66
N ALA A 239 -50.47 -11.56 5.48
CA ALA A 239 -51.55 -12.07 4.62
C ALA A 239 -52.80 -11.23 4.28
N HIS A 240 -53.06 -11.13 2.96
CA HIS A 240 -54.28 -11.71 2.37
C HIS A 240 -54.01 -12.28 0.96
N GLN A 241 -54.20 -13.60 0.83
CA GLN A 241 -54.53 -14.35 -0.40
C GLN A 241 -55.92 -13.88 -0.91
N SER A 242 -56.39 -14.03 -2.16
CA SER A 242 -56.42 -15.20 -3.07
C SER A 242 -56.87 -14.73 -4.47
N VAL A 243 -56.29 -15.25 -5.55
CA VAL A 243 -56.90 -16.17 -6.57
C VAL A 243 -58.11 -15.63 -7.35
N GLU A 244 -57.97 -15.50 -8.67
CA GLU A 244 -58.90 -16.15 -9.61
C GLU A 244 -58.28 -16.39 -11.00
N VAL A 245 -58.53 -17.59 -11.49
CA VAL A 245 -58.18 -18.15 -12.79
C VAL A 245 -59.34 -17.85 -13.75
N ALA A 246 -59.07 -17.39 -14.97
CA ALA A 246 -60.01 -17.60 -16.08
C ALA A 246 -59.28 -17.65 -17.42
N ALA A 247 -59.47 -18.78 -18.09
CA ALA A 247 -59.12 -19.06 -19.47
C ALA A 247 -60.05 -18.33 -20.47
N ALA A 248 -59.68 -18.44 -21.75
CA ALA A 248 -60.44 -18.16 -22.98
C ALA A 248 -60.16 -16.80 -23.67
N LEU A 249 -59.27 -16.82 -24.66
CA LEU A 249 -59.60 -16.72 -26.11
C LEU A 249 -58.31 -16.79 -26.96
#